data_AF-M4ZDU1-F1
#
_entry.id   AF-M4ZDU1-F1
#
_cell.length_a   1.000
_cell.length_b   1.000
_cell.length_c   1.000
_cell.angle_alpha   90.00
_cell.angle_beta   90.00
_cell.angle_gamma   90.00
#
_symmetry.space_group_name_H-M   'P 1'
#
loop_
_entity.id
_entity.type
_entity.pdbx_description
1 polymer ?
#
loop_
_entity_poly.entity_id
_entity_poly.type
_entity_poly.pdbx_seq_one_letter_code
_entity_poly.pdbx_strand_id
1 'polypeptide(L)'
;MHVLVRGVDETGASLVISRNSISRGLRSRAEELVALKLGPKSEHEIRSSLEKEITADRWTRLDREIRMAANEIGAIDLYRDVARRRIPKSLA
;
A
#
# COMPACT_ATOMS: atom_id res chain seq x y z
N MET A 1 -15.52 1.05 3.23
CA MET A 1 -15.76 2.49 3.14
C MET A 1 -15.83 2.86 1.67
N HIS A 2 -16.99 3.31 1.20
CA HIS A 2 -17.15 3.88 -0.14
C HIS A 2 -17.27 5.39 0.01
N VAL A 3 -16.50 6.15 -0.77
CA VAL A 3 -16.52 7.61 -0.74
C VAL A 3 -17.00 8.10 -2.10
N LEU A 4 -18.10 8.86 -2.13
CA LEU A 4 -18.49 9.63 -3.30
C LEU A 4 -17.84 11.00 -3.23
N VAL A 5 -17.20 11.40 -4.33
CA VAL A 5 -16.58 12.72 -4.46
C VAL A 5 -17.16 13.40 -5.71
N ARG A 6 -17.72 14.60 -5.54
CA ARG A 6 -18.12 15.47 -6.65
C ARG A 6 -16.97 16.45 -6.91
N GLY A 7 -16.26 16.26 -8.02
CA GLY A 7 -15.17 17.17 -8.40
C GLY A 7 -15.69 18.40 -9.11
N VAL A 8 -15.17 19.57 -8.76
CA VAL A 8 -15.33 20.84 -9.50
C VAL A 8 -13.96 21.36 -9.89
N ASP A 9 -13.82 21.90 -11.09
CA ASP A 9 -12.58 22.58 -11.50
C ASP A 9 -12.53 24.02 -10.98
N GLU A 10 -11.43 24.73 -11.27
CA GLU A 10 -11.21 26.12 -10.86
C GLU A 10 -12.23 27.12 -11.42
N THR A 11 -13.01 26.72 -12.43
CA THR A 11 -14.09 27.52 -13.04
C THR A 11 -15.47 27.16 -12.48
N GLY A 12 -15.54 26.16 -11.59
CA GLY A 12 -16.80 25.66 -11.01
C GLY A 12 -17.53 24.62 -11.88
N ALA A 13 -16.95 24.20 -12.99
CA ALA A 13 -17.51 23.16 -13.85
C ALA A 13 -17.18 21.75 -13.32
N SER A 14 -17.91 20.73 -13.78
CA SER A 14 -17.74 19.36 -13.33
C SER A 14 -16.37 18.80 -13.74
N LEU A 15 -15.55 18.40 -12.76
CA LEU A 15 -14.25 17.80 -13.01
C LEU A 15 -14.41 16.34 -13.48
N VAL A 16 -14.08 16.06 -14.73
CA VAL A 16 -14.09 14.70 -15.30
C VAL A 16 -12.73 14.04 -15.02
N ILE A 17 -12.66 13.20 -14.00
CA ILE A 17 -11.46 12.43 -13.68
C ILE A 17 -11.41 11.19 -14.57
N SER A 18 -10.30 10.98 -15.28
CA SER A 18 -10.17 9.83 -16.18
C SER A 18 -10.30 8.51 -15.42
N ARG A 19 -11.01 7.53 -16.02
CA ARG A 19 -11.17 6.19 -15.44
C ARG A 19 -9.82 5.52 -15.17
N ASN A 20 -8.80 5.80 -16.00
CA ASN A 20 -7.44 5.31 -15.81
C ASN A 20 -6.74 5.91 -14.58
N SER A 21 -7.03 7.15 -14.21
CA SER A 21 -6.53 7.79 -12.99
C SER A 21 -7.13 7.16 -11.72
N ILE A 22 -8.38 6.69 -11.80
CA ILE A 22 -9.05 5.96 -10.71
C ILE A 22 -8.56 4.52 -10.65
N SER A 23 -8.51 3.83 -11.79
CA SER A 23 -8.19 2.40 -11.87
C SER A 23 -6.72 2.08 -11.62
N ARG A 24 -5.78 2.97 -12.00
CA ARG A 24 -4.34 2.81 -11.74
C ARG A 24 -3.85 3.47 -10.45
N GLY A 25 -4.76 3.78 -9.53
CA GLY A 25 -4.44 3.86 -8.11
C GLY A 25 -4.28 5.28 -7.59
N LEU A 26 -5.42 5.96 -7.40
CA LEU A 26 -5.52 7.13 -6.51
C LEU A 26 -4.83 6.88 -5.17
N ARG A 27 -4.95 5.66 -4.63
CA ARG A 27 -4.28 5.25 -3.39
C ARG A 27 -2.76 5.32 -3.50
N SER A 28 -2.17 4.67 -4.50
CA SER A 28 -0.71 4.65 -4.69
C SER A 28 -0.15 6.07 -4.85
N ARG A 29 -0.83 6.90 -5.64
CA ARG A 29 -0.43 8.29 -5.86
C ARG A 29 -0.65 9.18 -4.63
N ALA A 30 -1.70 8.93 -3.86
CA ALA A 30 -1.91 9.60 -2.58
C ALA A 30 -0.83 9.21 -1.56
N GLU A 31 -0.46 7.92 -1.49
CA GLU A 31 0.63 7.43 -0.63
C GLU A 31 1.97 8.06 -1.01
N GLU A 32 2.28 8.16 -2.31
CA GLU A 32 3.47 8.85 -2.84
C GLU A 32 3.48 10.34 -2.46
N LEU A 33 2.36 11.05 -2.65
CA LEU A 33 2.24 12.47 -2.29
C LEU A 33 2.35 12.72 -0.79
N VAL A 34 1.77 11.86 0.04
CA VAL A 34 1.89 11.94 1.50
C VAL A 34 3.34 11.72 1.92
N ALA A 35 4.03 10.73 1.36
CA ALA A 35 5.44 10.48 1.64
C ALA A 35 6.33 11.67 1.24
N LEU A 36 6.05 12.32 0.11
CA LEU A 36 6.77 13.54 -0.31
C LEU A 36 6.56 14.72 0.64
N LYS A 37 5.34 14.89 1.17
CA LYS A 37 4.98 16.04 2.00
C LYS A 37 5.34 15.88 3.47
N LEU A 38 5.17 14.67 4.01
CA LEU A 38 5.34 14.38 5.44
C LEU A 38 6.64 13.64 5.74
N GLY A 39 7.33 13.14 4.72
CA GLY A 39 8.47 12.24 4.89
C GLY A 39 8.04 10.81 5.21
N PRO A 40 9.01 9.91 5.47
CA PRO A 40 8.71 8.55 5.89
C PRO A 40 7.95 8.54 7.21
N LYS A 41 7.07 7.56 7.40
CA LYS A 41 6.41 7.33 8.69
C LYS A 41 7.46 7.14 9.78
N SER A 42 7.23 7.74 10.95
CA SER A 42 8.09 7.50 12.11
C SER A 42 8.01 6.05 12.58
N GLU A 43 9.06 5.57 13.26
CA GLU A 43 9.06 4.21 13.81
C GLU A 43 7.88 3.95 14.76
N HIS A 44 7.49 4.97 15.53
CA HIS A 44 6.35 4.86 16.46
C HIS A 44 5.03 4.68 15.71
N GLU A 45 4.80 5.44 14.64
CA GLU A 45 3.61 5.28 13.80
C GLU A 45 3.57 3.91 13.10
N ILE A 46 4.73 3.43 12.63
CA ILE A 46 4.86 2.09 12.05
C ILE A 46 4.48 1.04 13.10
N ARG A 47 5.03 1.14 14.31
CA ARG A 47 4.77 0.19 15.40
C ARG A 47 3.30 0.18 15.82
N SER A 48 2.72 1.35 16.05
CA SER A 48 1.30 1.47 16.41
C SER A 48 0.39 0.90 15.31
N SER A 49 0.74 1.10 14.04
CA SER A 49 0.01 0.49 12.92
C SER A 49 0.11 -1.04 12.92
N LEU A 50 1.28 -1.60 13.23
CA LEU A 50 1.49 -3.05 13.29
C LEU A 50 0.77 -3.69 14.48
N GLU A 51 0.81 -3.06 15.66
CA GLU A 51 0.09 -3.54 16.85
C GLU A 51 -1.42 -3.63 16.62
N LYS A 52 -1.99 -2.69 15.86
CA LYS A 52 -3.39 -2.73 15.43
C LYS A 52 -3.69 -3.85 14.44
N GLU A 53 -2.71 -4.31 13.66
CA GLU A 53 -2.90 -5.47 12.78
C GLU A 53 -2.95 -6.78 13.57
N ILE A 54 -2.14 -6.92 14.62
CA ILE A 54 -2.08 -8.15 15.46
C ILE A 54 -3.43 -8.47 16.10
N THR A 55 -4.16 -7.46 16.56
CA THR A 55 -5.43 -7.61 17.28
C THR A 55 -6.65 -7.57 16.36
N ALA A 56 -6.44 -7.48 15.06
CA ALA A 56 -7.52 -7.32 14.10
C ALA A 56 -8.24 -8.65 13.85
N ASP A 57 -9.54 -8.70 14.11
CA ASP A 57 -10.41 -9.84 13.75
C ASP A 57 -10.84 -9.78 12.27
N ARG A 58 -9.84 -9.64 11.38
CA ARG A 58 -10.01 -9.58 9.92
C ARG A 58 -8.68 -9.87 9.23
N TRP A 59 -8.75 -10.17 7.94
CA TRP A 59 -7.56 -10.29 7.09
C TRP A 59 -6.72 -9.01 7.08
N THR A 60 -5.50 -9.12 7.60
CA THR A 60 -4.49 -8.08 7.70
C THR A 60 -3.74 -7.89 6.38
N ARG A 61 -2.72 -7.01 6.39
CA ARG A 61 -1.79 -6.92 5.27
C ARG A 61 -0.87 -8.14 5.22
N LEU A 62 -0.42 -8.65 6.36
CA LEU A 62 0.44 -9.83 6.45
C LEU A 62 -0.24 -11.06 5.83
N ASP A 63 -1.53 -11.29 6.10
CA ASP A 63 -2.27 -12.41 5.50
C ASP A 63 -2.29 -12.36 3.97
N ARG A 64 -2.38 -11.16 3.42
CA ARG A 64 -2.32 -10.94 1.96
C ARG A 64 -0.93 -11.21 1.42
N GLU A 65 0.12 -10.77 2.10
CA GLU A 65 1.51 -11.02 1.71
C GLU A 65 1.83 -12.52 1.77
N ILE A 66 1.42 -13.21 2.83
CA ILE A 66 1.53 -14.66 2.98
C ILE A 66 0.83 -15.36 1.82
N ARG A 67 -0.42 -14.99 1.52
CA ARG A 67 -1.18 -15.59 0.41
C ARG A 67 -0.53 -15.35 -0.95
N MET A 68 0.06 -14.19 -1.18
CA MET A 68 0.75 -13.87 -2.43
C MET A 68 2.08 -14.61 -2.57
N ALA A 69 2.77 -14.88 -1.46
CA ALA A 69 4.04 -15.61 -1.44
C ALA A 69 3.86 -17.14 -1.50
N ALA A 70 2.71 -17.64 -1.08
CA ALA A 70 2.39 -19.07 -1.09
C ALA A 70 2.30 -19.62 -2.52
N ASN A 71 2.83 -20.83 -2.73
CA ASN A 71 2.72 -21.54 -4.00
C ASN A 71 1.34 -22.18 -4.19
N GLU A 72 1.15 -22.94 -5.28
CA GLU A 72 -0.13 -23.58 -5.64
C GLU A 72 -0.68 -24.53 -4.58
N ILE A 73 0.18 -25.09 -3.72
CA ILE A 73 -0.21 -25.97 -2.61
C ILE A 73 -0.28 -25.24 -1.25
N GLY A 74 -0.13 -23.91 -1.24
CA GLY A 74 -0.19 -23.10 -0.02
C GLY A 74 1.11 -23.08 0.81
N ALA A 75 2.21 -23.62 0.29
CA ALA A 75 3.49 -23.64 0.99
C ALA A 75 4.32 -22.37 0.71
N ILE A 76 4.99 -21.87 1.74
CA ILE A 76 5.95 -20.76 1.66
C ILE A 76 7.33 -21.28 2.05
N ASP A 77 8.29 -21.12 1.14
CA ASP A 77 9.70 -21.38 1.43
C ASP A 77 10.32 -20.14 2.08
N LEU A 78 10.43 -20.18 3.41
CA LEU A 78 10.98 -19.08 4.19
C LEU A 78 12.48 -18.88 3.96
N TYR A 79 13.23 -19.86 3.41
CA TYR A 79 14.67 -19.74 3.20
C TYR A 79 15.02 -19.10 1.86
N ARG A 80 14.21 -19.32 0.83
CA ARG A 80 14.40 -18.68 -0.49
C ARG A 80 14.04 -17.20 -0.51
N ASP A 81 13.10 -16.76 0.33
CA ASP A 81 12.63 -15.35 0.32
C ASP A 81 13.53 -14.38 1.10
N VAL A 82 14.19 -14.84 2.18
CA VAL A 82 15.18 -13.99 2.90
C VAL A 82 16.35 -13.59 1.99
N ALA A 83 16.71 -14.44 1.04
CA ALA A 83 17.76 -14.17 0.06
C ALA A 83 17.38 -13.05 -0.93
N ARG A 84 16.09 -12.89 -1.27
CA ARG A 84 15.61 -11.79 -2.15
C ARG A 84 15.56 -10.45 -1.45
N ARG A 85 15.31 -10.43 -0.13
CA ARG A 85 15.20 -9.20 0.68
C ARG A 85 16.55 -8.56 1.04
N ARG A 86 17.67 -9.25 0.77
CA ARG A 86 19.03 -8.85 1.18
C ARG A 86 19.93 -8.36 0.03
N ILE A 87 19.36 -7.90 -1.08
CA ILE A 87 20.14 -7.18 -2.10
C ILE A 87 19.89 -5.67 -1.92
N PRO A 88 20.78 -4.93 -1.20
CA PRO A 88 20.76 -3.49 -1.26
C PRO A 88 21.05 -3.05 -2.70
N LYS A 89 20.16 -2.24 -3.28
CA LYS A 89 20.44 -1.49 -4.51
C LYS A 89 21.44 -0.37 -4.18
N SER A 90 22.72 -0.72 -4.09
CA SER A 90 23.83 0.22 -4.18
C SER A 90 24.97 -0.45 -4.95
N LEU A 91 24.92 -0.34 -6.28
CA LEU A 91 26.04 -0.09 -7.20
C LEU A 91 25.58 -0.35 -8.64
N ALA A 92 25.40 0.73 -9.40
CA ALA A 92 25.69 0.91 -10.83
C ALA A 92 25.09 2.25 -11.27
#